data_AF-A0A975S6W7-F1
#
_entry.id   AF-A0A975S6W7-F1
#
_cell.length_a   1.000
_cell.length_b   1.000
_cell.length_c   1.000
_cell.angle_alpha   90.00
_cell.angle_beta   90.00
_cell.angle_gamma   90.00
#
_symmetry.space_group_name_H-M   'P 1'
#
loop_
_entity.id
_entity.type
_entity.pdbx_description
1 polymer ?
#
loop_
_entity_poly.entity_id
_entity_poly.type
_entity_poly.pdbx_seq_one_letter_code
_entity_poly.pdbx_strand_id
1 'polypeptide(L)'
;MTLLQILPIIVLWVMVAIRLLGLCFGWRPGILPAVFLVALGATLNIDPVYLAVDRLLGGWNLLNLMVHLLMGLGMTELSRLLLRVTGRSNHVKVLISVGIVLALAQIVLLVVSDTEGSAASFTDTFGDIPTVALYQASFFAWFGIITGYTGVETLRRNRRGESRPFRIGFDILCAGCMAGVLAAGTKMIQIGLEIGGGDRYNNGLITGYHVLLALMTVGFAVGFILPSYERIRQTFRARTDCERDLAALRPIMGRLVQTPEGRRSMGAANIVLDARASKAQLYRWFIFIGDIRVLDPGLLSPQEIRVIDEIGRRIEHNSPSAQRPAVPRR
;
A
#
# COMPACT_ATOMS: atom_id res chain seq x y z
N MET A 1 -18.16 4.20 21.75
CA MET A 1 -17.11 4.15 20.69
C MET A 1 -15.84 4.77 21.25
N THR A 2 -14.78 3.99 21.42
CA THR A 2 -13.52 4.55 21.96
C THR A 2 -12.68 5.14 20.82
N LEU A 3 -11.95 6.21 21.10
CA LEU A 3 -10.98 6.83 20.15
C LEU A 3 -10.01 5.78 19.58
N LEU A 4 -9.69 4.75 20.37
CA LEU A 4 -8.85 3.60 20.05
C LEU A 4 -9.36 2.75 18.87
N GLN A 5 -10.66 2.71 18.62
CA GLN A 5 -11.23 1.96 17.48
C GLN A 5 -11.36 2.84 16.23
N ILE A 6 -11.82 4.09 16.39
CA ILE A 6 -12.11 4.97 15.25
C ILE A 6 -10.83 5.44 14.56
N LEU A 7 -9.82 5.85 15.33
CA LEU A 7 -8.61 6.45 14.76
C LEU A 7 -7.87 5.49 13.81
N PRO A 8 -7.64 4.21 14.15
CA PRO A 8 -7.04 3.25 13.22
C PRO A 8 -7.82 3.08 11.91
N ILE A 9 -9.16 3.06 11.98
CA ILE A 9 -10.04 2.92 10.82
C ILE A 9 -9.92 4.13 9.89
N ILE A 10 -9.90 5.35 10.45
CA ILE A 10 -9.67 6.57 9.68
C ILE A 10 -8.32 6.49 8.96
N VAL A 11 -7.26 6.04 9.64
CA VAL A 11 -5.93 5.93 9.04
C VAL A 11 -5.91 4.88 7.90
N LEU A 12 -6.63 3.77 8.04
CA LEU A 12 -6.79 2.79 6.96
C LEU A 12 -7.51 3.40 5.74
N TRP A 13 -8.58 4.15 5.94
CA TRP A 13 -9.29 4.82 4.85
C TRP A 13 -8.46 5.93 4.19
N VAL A 14 -7.67 6.68 4.96
CA VAL A 14 -6.69 7.63 4.41
C VAL A 14 -5.68 6.91 3.52
N MET A 15 -5.20 5.74 3.95
CA MET A 15 -4.31 4.93 3.12
C MET A 15 -5.00 4.47 1.82
N VAL A 16 -6.26 4.02 1.87
CA VAL A 16 -7.06 3.69 0.67
C VAL A 16 -7.17 4.89 -0.26
N ALA A 17 -7.52 6.07 0.27
CA ALA A 17 -7.66 7.30 -0.51
C ALA A 17 -6.34 7.70 -1.21
N ILE A 18 -5.21 7.62 -0.51
CA ILE A 18 -3.87 7.88 -1.09
C ILE A 18 -3.58 6.91 -2.24
N ARG A 19 -3.94 5.63 -2.10
CA ARG A 19 -3.72 4.62 -3.13
C ARG A 19 -4.65 4.78 -4.33
N LEU A 20 -5.91 5.16 -4.11
CA LEU A 20 -6.85 5.54 -5.17
C LEU A 20 -6.36 6.76 -5.95
N LEU A 21 -5.91 7.80 -5.24
CA LEU A 21 -5.28 8.96 -5.85
C LEU A 21 -4.06 8.56 -6.69
N GLY A 22 -3.25 7.62 -6.21
CA GLY A 22 -2.15 7.03 -6.95
C GLY A 22 -2.54 6.39 -8.29
N LEU A 23 -3.75 5.81 -8.41
CA LEU A 23 -4.24 5.27 -9.69
C LEU A 23 -4.42 6.38 -10.74
N CYS A 24 -4.86 7.57 -10.33
CA CYS A 24 -4.94 8.75 -11.20
C CYS A 24 -3.56 9.20 -11.72
N PHE A 25 -2.48 8.73 -11.08
CA PHE A 25 -1.09 8.94 -11.51
C PHE A 25 -0.49 7.73 -12.25
N GLY A 26 -1.31 6.75 -12.66
CA GLY A 26 -0.87 5.57 -13.40
C GLY A 26 -0.17 4.51 -12.54
N TRP A 27 -0.37 4.53 -11.23
CA TRP A 27 0.15 3.47 -10.37
C TRP A 27 -0.57 2.16 -10.64
N ARG A 28 0.14 1.05 -10.54
CA ARG A 28 -0.50 -0.27 -10.48
C ARG A 28 -1.29 -0.39 -9.16
N PRO A 29 -2.47 -1.05 -9.16
CA PRO A 29 -3.30 -1.23 -7.96
C PRO A 29 -2.50 -1.74 -6.76
N GLY A 30 -1.64 -2.75 -6.97
CA GLY A 30 -0.76 -3.27 -5.95
C GLY A 30 -1.54 -3.68 -4.71
N ILE A 31 -1.23 -3.08 -3.55
CA ILE A 31 -1.86 -3.35 -2.25
C ILE A 31 -3.28 -2.81 -2.08
N LEU A 32 -3.80 -2.02 -3.04
CA LEU A 32 -5.08 -1.33 -2.87
C LEU A 32 -6.26 -2.27 -2.57
N PRO A 33 -6.50 -3.37 -3.31
CA PRO A 33 -7.62 -4.26 -3.01
C PRO A 33 -7.53 -4.84 -1.59
N ALA A 34 -6.33 -5.23 -1.20
CA ALA A 34 -6.07 -5.85 0.09
C ALA A 34 -6.32 -4.89 1.26
N VAL A 35 -5.86 -3.64 1.14
CA VAL A 35 -6.06 -2.59 2.15
C VAL A 35 -7.52 -2.18 2.21
N PHE A 36 -8.21 -2.13 1.06
CA PHE A 36 -9.64 -1.88 1.01
C PHE A 36 -10.45 -2.94 1.77
N LEU A 37 -10.13 -4.23 1.58
CA LEU A 37 -10.78 -5.32 2.31
C LEU A 37 -10.58 -5.19 3.83
N VAL A 38 -9.36 -4.86 4.28
CA VAL A 38 -9.07 -4.64 5.70
C VAL A 38 -9.83 -3.41 6.24
N ALA A 39 -9.84 -2.29 5.52
CA ALA A 39 -10.56 -1.08 5.91
C ALA A 39 -12.07 -1.32 6.00
N LEU A 40 -12.63 -2.04 5.02
CA LEU A 40 -14.03 -2.41 5.00
C LEU A 40 -14.37 -3.34 6.17
N GLY A 41 -13.60 -4.40 6.39
CA GLY A 41 -13.79 -5.31 7.52
C GLY A 41 -13.72 -4.60 8.87
N ALA A 42 -12.73 -3.72 9.05
CA ALA A 42 -12.61 -2.91 10.27
C ALA A 42 -13.79 -1.93 10.47
N THR A 43 -14.33 -1.38 9.38
CA THR A 43 -15.52 -0.50 9.44
C THR A 43 -16.77 -1.27 9.82
N LEU A 44 -16.95 -2.48 9.27
CA LEU A 44 -18.07 -3.36 9.59
C LEU A 44 -17.99 -3.93 11.00
N ASN A 45 -16.82 -3.92 11.63
CA ASN A 45 -16.62 -4.36 13.02
C ASN A 45 -16.97 -3.28 14.06
N ILE A 46 -17.28 -2.05 13.65
CA ILE A 46 -17.72 -0.97 14.55
C ILE A 46 -19.09 -1.33 15.14
N ASP A 47 -19.23 -1.49 16.46
CA ASP A 47 -20.44 -2.03 17.12
C ASP A 47 -21.79 -1.53 16.53
N PRO A 48 -22.08 -0.21 16.43
CA PRO A 48 -23.34 0.25 15.84
C PRO A 48 -23.50 -0.10 14.35
N VAL A 49 -22.40 -0.13 13.58
CA VAL A 49 -22.43 -0.55 12.16
C VAL A 49 -22.67 -2.05 12.08
N TYR A 50 -21.95 -2.82 12.89
CA TYR A 50 -22.07 -4.26 12.99
C TYR A 50 -23.52 -4.66 13.31
N LEU A 51 -24.07 -4.14 14.41
CA LEU A 51 -25.42 -4.46 14.86
C LEU A 51 -26.48 -4.07 13.83
N ALA A 52 -26.31 -2.93 13.13
CA ALA A 52 -27.24 -2.51 12.11
C ALA A 52 -27.23 -3.44 10.88
N VAL A 53 -26.04 -3.80 10.39
CA VAL A 53 -25.89 -4.63 9.19
C VAL A 53 -26.20 -6.10 9.48
N ASP A 54 -25.78 -6.63 10.64
CA ASP A 54 -26.03 -8.04 10.99
C ASP A 54 -27.52 -8.33 11.18
N ARG A 55 -28.28 -7.37 11.74
CA ARG A 55 -29.76 -7.45 11.81
C ARG A 55 -30.40 -7.57 10.43
N LEU A 56 -29.87 -6.88 9.42
CA LEU A 56 -30.36 -7.00 8.03
C LEU A 56 -30.02 -8.37 7.41
N LEU A 57 -28.99 -9.04 7.92
CA LEU A 57 -28.57 -10.38 7.49
C LEU A 57 -29.24 -11.51 8.29
N GLY A 58 -30.25 -11.19 9.11
CA GLY A 58 -31.00 -12.18 9.90
C GLY A 58 -30.56 -12.32 11.36
N GLY A 59 -29.49 -11.62 11.77
CA GLY A 59 -29.05 -11.56 13.16
C GLY A 59 -28.36 -12.83 13.68
N TRP A 60 -27.74 -13.60 12.80
CA TRP A 60 -27.07 -14.87 13.12
C TRP A 60 -25.54 -14.71 13.20
N ASN A 61 -25.05 -13.48 13.40
CA ASN A 61 -23.62 -13.15 13.40
C ASN A 61 -22.88 -13.53 12.11
N LEU A 62 -23.61 -13.66 10.99
CA LEU A 62 -23.03 -13.91 9.68
C LEU A 62 -22.09 -12.77 9.26
N LEU A 63 -22.39 -11.53 9.70
CA LEU A 63 -21.50 -10.40 9.47
C LEU A 63 -20.15 -10.60 10.14
N ASN A 64 -20.09 -11.27 11.29
CA ASN A 64 -18.83 -11.51 11.99
C ASN A 64 -17.90 -12.40 11.16
N LEU A 65 -18.46 -13.45 10.56
CA LEU A 65 -17.72 -14.32 9.63
C LEU A 65 -17.25 -13.52 8.42
N MET A 66 -18.12 -12.70 7.83
CA MET A 66 -17.73 -11.85 6.69
C MET A 66 -16.57 -10.92 7.06
N VAL A 67 -16.62 -10.27 8.22
CA VAL A 67 -15.55 -9.41 8.72
C VAL A 67 -14.25 -10.20 8.87
N HIS A 68 -14.27 -11.36 9.52
CA HIS A 68 -13.09 -12.20 9.70
C HIS A 68 -12.49 -12.64 8.36
N LEU A 69 -13.32 -13.04 7.39
CA LEU A 69 -12.87 -13.44 6.06
C LEU A 69 -12.28 -12.25 5.27
N LEU A 70 -12.92 -11.08 5.32
CA LEU A 70 -12.42 -9.86 4.68
C LEU A 70 -11.05 -9.46 5.26
N MET A 71 -10.92 -9.46 6.58
CA MET A 71 -9.67 -9.12 7.26
C MET A 71 -8.58 -10.16 6.96
N GLY A 72 -8.88 -11.45 7.08
CA GLY A 72 -7.92 -12.53 6.82
C GLY A 72 -7.44 -12.55 5.36
N LEU A 73 -8.35 -12.39 4.40
CA LEU A 73 -8.02 -12.31 2.97
C LEU A 73 -7.18 -11.06 2.68
N GLY A 74 -7.62 -9.89 3.15
CA GLY A 74 -6.90 -8.63 2.97
C GLY A 74 -5.49 -8.69 3.55
N MET A 75 -5.32 -9.19 4.76
CA MET A 75 -4.01 -9.34 5.41
C MET A 75 -3.12 -10.37 4.69
N THR A 76 -3.69 -11.48 4.20
CA THR A 76 -2.94 -12.49 3.42
C THR A 76 -2.44 -11.91 2.10
N GLU A 77 -3.29 -11.16 1.39
CA GLU A 77 -2.95 -10.45 0.16
C GLU A 77 -1.86 -9.38 0.38
N LEU A 78 -1.93 -8.68 1.50
CA LEU A 78 -0.92 -7.71 1.92
C LEU A 78 0.44 -8.36 2.14
N SER A 79 0.47 -9.45 2.92
CA SER A 79 1.68 -10.23 3.19
C SER A 79 2.28 -10.79 1.90
N ARG A 80 1.47 -11.53 1.13
CA ARG A 80 1.43 -11.52 -0.35
C ARG A 80 2.42 -10.62 -1.05
N LEU A 81 1.94 -9.40 -1.26
CA LEU A 81 2.55 -8.40 -2.09
C LEU A 81 3.86 -7.90 -1.49
N LEU A 82 3.95 -7.85 -0.16
CA LEU A 82 5.16 -7.45 0.53
C LEU A 82 6.30 -8.46 0.34
N LEU A 83 6.00 -9.75 0.38
CA LEU A 83 6.98 -10.82 0.15
C LEU A 83 7.52 -10.82 -1.28
N ARG A 84 6.68 -10.43 -2.25
CA ARG A 84 7.13 -10.23 -3.64
C ARG A 84 8.14 -9.09 -3.75
N VAL A 85 7.92 -7.99 -3.02
CA VAL A 85 8.82 -6.82 -3.02
C VAL A 85 10.16 -7.14 -2.33
N THR A 86 10.15 -7.99 -1.32
CA THR A 86 11.36 -8.40 -0.58
C THR A 86 12.09 -9.59 -1.20
N GLY A 87 11.60 -10.16 -2.30
CA GLY A 87 12.23 -11.26 -3.04
C GLY A 87 12.10 -12.64 -2.38
N ARG A 88 11.18 -12.81 -1.41
CA ARG A 88 11.03 -14.03 -0.59
C ARG A 88 9.68 -14.71 -0.77
N SER A 89 9.35 -15.03 -2.03
CA SER A 89 8.05 -15.57 -2.45
C SER A 89 7.78 -17.03 -2.07
N ASN A 90 8.76 -17.78 -1.57
CA ASN A 90 8.70 -19.25 -1.56
C ASN A 90 7.61 -19.85 -0.65
N HIS A 91 7.19 -19.14 0.40
CA HIS A 91 6.18 -19.66 1.35
C HIS A 91 4.79 -19.05 1.19
N VAL A 92 4.58 -18.24 0.14
CA VAL A 92 3.27 -17.61 -0.14
C VAL A 92 2.17 -18.66 -0.32
N LYS A 93 2.48 -19.80 -0.95
CA LYS A 93 1.54 -20.91 -1.14
C LYS A 93 1.07 -21.47 0.20
N VAL A 94 2.00 -21.68 1.14
CA VAL A 94 1.71 -22.19 2.49
C VAL A 94 0.78 -21.23 3.23
N LEU A 95 1.07 -19.92 3.18
CA LEU A 95 0.25 -18.92 3.85
C LEU A 95 -1.19 -18.89 3.30
N ILE A 96 -1.35 -19.02 1.98
CA ILE A 96 -2.67 -19.11 1.34
C ILE A 96 -3.38 -20.40 1.76
N SER A 97 -2.70 -21.55 1.74
CA SER A 97 -3.29 -22.83 2.14
C SER A 97 -3.74 -22.81 3.60
N VAL A 98 -2.93 -22.29 4.52
CA VAL A 98 -3.29 -22.10 5.93
C VAL A 98 -4.51 -21.19 6.05
N GLY A 99 -4.54 -20.08 5.31
CA GLY A 99 -5.70 -19.18 5.32
C GLY A 99 -6.98 -19.83 4.83
N ILE A 100 -6.92 -20.66 3.78
CA ILE A 100 -8.08 -21.42 3.29
C ILE A 100 -8.58 -22.41 4.35
N VAL A 101 -7.67 -23.16 4.98
CA VAL A 101 -8.04 -24.12 6.04
C VAL A 101 -8.70 -23.41 7.23
N LEU A 102 -8.13 -22.29 7.68
CA LEU A 102 -8.68 -21.52 8.81
C LEU A 102 -10.01 -20.85 8.44
N ALA A 103 -10.16 -20.36 7.20
CA ALA A 103 -11.44 -19.83 6.70
C ALA A 103 -12.53 -20.90 6.64
N LEU A 104 -12.22 -22.12 6.18
CA LEU A 104 -13.16 -23.23 6.18
C LEU A 104 -13.52 -23.65 7.61
N ALA A 105 -12.54 -23.70 8.51
CA ALA A 105 -12.78 -23.98 9.92
C ALA A 105 -13.71 -22.94 10.55
N GLN A 106 -13.53 -21.64 10.26
CA GLN A 106 -14.42 -20.57 10.71
C GLN A 106 -15.87 -20.80 10.27
N ILE A 107 -16.07 -21.14 8.99
CA ILE A 107 -17.41 -21.39 8.43
C ILE A 107 -18.08 -22.55 9.17
N VAL A 108 -17.38 -23.68 9.30
CA VAL A 108 -17.92 -24.87 9.97
C VAL A 108 -18.21 -24.59 11.45
N LEU A 109 -17.27 -23.96 12.15
CA LEU A 109 -17.43 -23.67 13.57
C LEU A 109 -18.58 -22.71 13.85
N LEU A 110 -18.79 -21.69 13.01
CA LEU A 110 -19.94 -20.79 13.17
C LEU A 110 -21.26 -21.53 12.90
N VAL A 111 -21.34 -22.32 11.83
CA VAL A 111 -22.57 -23.07 11.48
C VAL A 111 -22.98 -24.08 12.56
N VAL A 112 -22.01 -24.69 13.23
CA VAL A 112 -22.27 -25.65 14.32
C VAL A 112 -22.48 -24.94 15.67
N SER A 113 -22.12 -23.66 15.80
CA SER A 113 -22.32 -22.90 17.02
C SER A 113 -23.77 -22.43 17.15
N ASP A 114 -24.32 -22.59 18.35
CA ASP A 114 -25.63 -22.04 18.68
C ASP A 114 -25.48 -20.59 19.14
N THR A 115 -25.52 -19.64 18.20
CA THR A 115 -25.43 -18.20 18.47
C THR A 115 -26.73 -17.50 18.09
N GLU A 116 -27.72 -17.59 18.97
CA GLU A 116 -28.98 -16.85 18.79
C GLU A 116 -28.77 -15.33 19.00
N GLY A 117 -29.06 -14.55 17.97
CA GLY A 117 -29.07 -13.08 18.02
C GLY A 117 -27.71 -12.40 17.76
N SER A 118 -27.74 -11.12 17.38
CA SER A 118 -26.54 -10.32 17.10
C SER A 118 -25.84 -9.87 18.37
N ALA A 119 -24.54 -10.13 18.49
CA ALA A 119 -23.73 -9.66 19.61
C ALA A 119 -22.68 -8.63 19.16
N ALA A 120 -22.68 -7.44 19.78
CA ALA A 120 -21.65 -6.42 19.53
C ALA A 120 -20.26 -6.88 19.98
N SER A 121 -20.20 -7.58 21.13
CA SER A 121 -19.01 -8.31 21.54
C SER A 121 -19.27 -9.79 21.47
N PHE A 122 -19.02 -10.37 20.30
CA PHE A 122 -19.22 -11.80 20.05
C PHE A 122 -18.43 -12.68 21.03
N THR A 123 -17.25 -12.21 21.45
CA THR A 123 -16.42 -12.92 22.45
C THR A 123 -17.02 -12.89 23.84
N ASP A 124 -17.45 -11.72 24.28
CA ASP A 124 -17.91 -11.58 25.66
C ASP A 124 -19.31 -12.18 25.84
N THR A 125 -20.09 -12.27 24.76
CA THR A 125 -21.48 -12.79 24.77
C THR A 125 -21.55 -14.30 24.65
N PHE A 126 -20.68 -14.92 23.84
CA PHE A 126 -20.73 -16.35 23.52
C PHE A 126 -19.41 -17.09 23.83
N GLY A 127 -18.49 -16.46 24.58
CA GLY A 127 -17.13 -16.99 24.82
C GLY A 127 -17.06 -18.26 25.67
N ASP A 128 -18.14 -18.60 26.37
CA ASP A 128 -18.29 -19.87 27.09
C ASP A 128 -18.68 -21.04 26.18
N ILE A 129 -19.14 -20.77 24.96
CA ILE A 129 -19.48 -21.80 23.98
C ILE A 129 -18.17 -22.30 23.34
N PRO A 130 -17.80 -23.60 23.49
CA PRO A 130 -16.51 -24.11 23.02
C PRO A 130 -16.29 -23.93 21.51
N THR A 131 -17.35 -24.08 20.71
CA THR A 131 -17.28 -23.91 19.25
C THR A 131 -17.03 -22.46 18.86
N VAL A 132 -17.60 -21.49 19.60
CA VAL A 132 -17.33 -20.06 19.41
C VAL A 132 -15.91 -19.69 19.84
N ALA A 133 -15.43 -20.28 20.92
CA ALA A 133 -14.06 -20.08 21.37
C ALA A 133 -13.03 -20.61 20.36
N LEU A 134 -13.27 -21.79 19.78
CA LEU A 134 -12.47 -22.33 18.67
C LEU A 134 -12.60 -21.47 17.39
N TYR A 135 -13.79 -20.96 17.10
CA TYR A 135 -14.01 -20.02 16.01
C TYR A 135 -13.13 -18.78 16.21
N GLN A 136 -13.16 -18.13 17.37
CA GLN A 136 -12.31 -16.98 17.67
C GLN A 136 -10.83 -17.31 17.59
N ALA A 137 -10.43 -18.44 18.19
CA ALA A 137 -9.05 -18.89 18.21
C ALA A 137 -8.50 -19.11 16.79
N SER A 138 -9.31 -19.67 15.88
CA SER A 138 -8.89 -19.86 14.48
C SER A 138 -8.68 -18.53 13.73
N PHE A 139 -9.46 -17.48 14.04
CA PHE A 139 -9.27 -16.15 13.46
C PHE A 139 -7.97 -15.52 13.97
N PHE A 140 -7.76 -15.51 15.29
CA PHE A 140 -6.55 -14.95 15.88
C PHE A 140 -5.30 -15.76 15.56
N ALA A 141 -5.42 -17.08 15.36
CA ALA A 141 -4.35 -17.90 14.81
C ALA A 141 -4.01 -17.48 13.38
N TRP A 142 -5.01 -17.31 12.51
CA TRP A 142 -4.78 -16.85 11.13
C TRP A 142 -4.09 -15.49 11.10
N PHE A 143 -4.65 -14.54 11.86
CA PHE A 143 -4.12 -13.19 12.01
C PHE A 143 -2.69 -13.18 12.57
N GLY A 144 -2.43 -13.95 13.64
CA GLY A 144 -1.12 -14.09 14.26
C GLY A 144 -0.08 -14.71 13.33
N ILE A 145 -0.45 -15.75 12.57
CA ILE A 145 0.43 -16.38 11.57
C ILE A 145 0.79 -15.37 10.48
N ILE A 146 -0.17 -14.64 9.92
CA ILE A 146 0.10 -13.66 8.86
C ILE A 146 0.99 -12.53 9.39
N THR A 147 0.63 -11.93 10.53
CA THR A 147 1.37 -10.80 11.10
C THR A 147 2.77 -11.22 11.55
N GLY A 148 2.91 -12.37 12.19
CA GLY A 148 4.20 -12.92 12.60
C GLY A 148 5.09 -13.22 11.41
N TYR A 149 4.57 -13.93 10.40
CA TYR A 149 5.32 -14.23 9.19
C TYR A 149 5.75 -12.95 8.45
N THR A 150 4.84 -12.00 8.27
CA THR A 150 5.13 -10.70 7.63
C THR A 150 6.17 -9.91 8.41
N GLY A 151 6.06 -9.87 9.73
CA GLY A 151 7.00 -9.16 10.60
C GLY A 151 8.40 -9.76 10.57
N VAL A 152 8.52 -11.09 10.67
CA VAL A 152 9.82 -11.79 10.58
C VAL A 152 10.48 -11.56 9.22
N GLU A 153 9.73 -11.66 8.14
CA GLU A 153 10.28 -11.45 6.79
C GLU A 153 10.68 -10.00 6.54
N THR A 154 9.90 -9.06 7.09
CA THR A 154 10.24 -7.64 7.07
C THR A 154 11.50 -7.34 7.88
N LEU A 155 11.70 -8.03 9.01
CA LEU A 155 12.91 -7.89 9.83
C LEU A 155 14.15 -8.43 9.11
N ARG A 156 14.01 -9.57 8.44
CA ARG A 156 15.09 -10.23 7.68
C ARG A 156 15.40 -9.57 6.35
N ARG A 157 14.66 -8.54 5.92
CA ARG A 157 14.79 -7.94 4.57
C ARG A 157 16.18 -7.36 4.34
N ASN A 158 16.63 -7.40 3.09
CA ASN A 158 17.90 -6.77 2.72
C ASN A 158 17.71 -5.25 2.60
N ARG A 159 18.32 -4.49 3.51
CA ARG A 159 18.22 -3.02 3.56
C ARG A 159 19.11 -2.30 2.54
N ARG A 160 19.95 -3.03 1.78
CA ARG A 160 20.88 -2.43 0.82
C ARG A 160 20.11 -1.81 -0.36
N GLY A 161 20.34 -0.52 -0.61
CA GLY A 161 19.70 0.21 -1.70
C GLY A 161 18.30 0.75 -1.38
N GLU A 162 17.77 0.54 -0.16
CA GLU A 162 16.50 1.13 0.26
C GLU A 162 16.65 2.65 0.47
N SER A 163 15.66 3.42 0.00
CA SER A 163 15.57 4.84 0.35
C SER A 163 15.25 5.00 1.84
N ARG A 164 15.67 6.12 2.45
CA ARG A 164 15.40 6.38 3.89
C ARG A 164 13.90 6.28 4.25
N PRO A 165 12.96 6.87 3.48
CA PRO A 165 11.53 6.76 3.78
C PRO A 165 11.01 5.33 3.64
N PHE A 166 11.52 4.57 2.67
CA PHE A 166 11.16 3.17 2.50
C PHE A 166 11.58 2.34 3.72
N ARG A 167 12.82 2.53 4.17
CA ARG A 167 13.36 1.84 5.35
C ARG A 167 12.57 2.15 6.61
N ILE A 168 12.29 3.42 6.88
CA ILE A 168 11.51 3.85 8.06
C ILE A 168 10.09 3.29 7.98
N GLY A 169 9.43 3.36 6.81
CA GLY A 169 8.10 2.80 6.63
C GLY A 169 8.05 1.29 6.93
N PHE A 170 9.00 0.53 6.40
CA PHE A 170 9.06 -0.92 6.66
C PHE A 170 9.48 -1.26 8.10
N ASP A 171 10.27 -0.43 8.78
CA ASP A 171 10.58 -0.62 10.20
C ASP A 171 9.35 -0.37 11.08
N ILE A 172 8.56 0.67 10.78
CA ILE A 172 7.28 0.93 11.46
C ILE A 172 6.28 -0.21 11.21
N LEU A 173 6.20 -0.69 9.96
CA LEU A 173 5.38 -1.85 9.61
C LEU A 173 5.79 -3.11 10.39
N CYS A 174 7.10 -3.34 10.54
CA CYS A 174 7.63 -4.46 11.32
C CYS A 174 7.19 -4.38 12.78
N ALA A 175 7.31 -3.19 13.40
CA ALA A 175 6.85 -2.95 14.76
C ALA A 175 5.33 -3.16 14.89
N GLY A 176 4.55 -2.69 13.92
CA GLY A 176 3.10 -2.94 13.87
C GLY A 176 2.76 -4.43 13.76
N CYS A 177 3.51 -5.19 12.96
CA CYS A 177 3.34 -6.64 12.87
C CYS A 177 3.63 -7.35 14.21
N MET A 178 4.68 -6.93 14.94
CA MET A 178 4.97 -7.47 16.28
C MET A 178 3.87 -7.13 17.28
N ALA A 179 3.34 -5.91 17.25
CA ALA A 179 2.17 -5.54 18.04
C ALA A 179 0.96 -6.41 17.69
N GLY A 180 0.78 -6.77 16.42
CA GLY A 180 -0.27 -7.71 15.97
C GLY A 180 -0.11 -9.12 16.55
N VAL A 181 1.11 -9.66 16.55
CA VAL A 181 1.40 -10.97 17.17
C VAL A 181 1.09 -10.93 18.68
N LEU A 182 1.50 -9.86 19.35
CA LEU A 182 1.19 -9.66 20.77
C LEU A 182 -0.33 -9.55 20.99
N ALA A 183 -1.05 -8.79 20.16
CA ALA A 183 -2.51 -8.67 20.23
C ALA A 183 -3.19 -10.03 20.08
N ALA A 184 -2.75 -10.84 19.10
CA ALA A 184 -3.23 -12.19 18.90
C ALA A 184 -2.97 -13.07 20.14
N GLY A 185 -1.76 -13.02 20.69
CA GLY A 185 -1.40 -13.75 21.91
C GLY A 185 -2.25 -13.35 23.12
N THR A 186 -2.41 -12.05 23.35
CA THR A 186 -3.28 -11.52 24.43
C THR A 186 -4.71 -12.02 24.28
N LYS A 187 -5.25 -12.02 23.05
CA LYS A 187 -6.62 -12.48 22.83
C LYS A 187 -6.76 -13.99 22.93
N MET A 188 -5.76 -14.77 22.51
CA MET A 188 -5.72 -16.23 22.72
C MET A 188 -5.68 -16.60 24.21
N ILE A 189 -4.93 -15.85 25.03
CA ILE A 189 -4.93 -16.02 26.49
C ILE A 189 -6.32 -15.73 27.05
N GLN A 190 -6.95 -14.64 26.61
CA GLN A 190 -8.30 -14.28 27.05
C GLN A 190 -9.31 -15.39 26.71
N ILE A 191 -9.30 -15.90 25.48
CA ILE A 191 -10.17 -17.02 25.05
C ILE A 191 -9.95 -18.26 25.94
N GLY A 192 -8.69 -18.59 26.26
CA GLY A 192 -8.38 -19.73 27.14
C GLY A 192 -8.90 -19.56 28.57
N LEU A 193 -8.86 -18.33 29.12
CA LEU A 193 -9.40 -18.02 30.43
C LEU A 193 -10.93 -18.10 30.47
N GLU A 194 -11.60 -17.64 29.41
CA GLU A 194 -13.07 -17.67 29.29
C GLU A 194 -13.60 -19.10 29.22
N ILE A 195 -12.96 -20.00 28.46
CA ILE A 195 -13.29 -21.43 28.43
C ILE A 195 -13.06 -22.07 29.80
N GLY A 196 -12.01 -21.68 30.50
CA GLY A 196 -11.63 -22.24 31.81
C GLY A 196 -12.52 -21.79 32.97
N GLY A 197 -13.55 -20.98 32.73
CA GLY A 197 -14.41 -20.42 33.78
C GLY A 197 -13.72 -19.36 34.65
N GLY A 198 -12.59 -18.81 34.19
CA GLY A 198 -11.93 -17.67 34.84
C GLY A 198 -12.77 -16.40 34.74
N ASP A 199 -12.41 -15.37 35.50
CA ASP A 199 -13.10 -14.07 35.45
C ASP A 199 -13.21 -13.58 34.00
N ARG A 200 -14.45 -13.55 33.48
CA ARG A 200 -14.79 -13.11 32.12
C ARG A 200 -14.32 -11.69 31.80
N TYR A 201 -13.89 -10.92 32.80
CA TYR A 201 -13.66 -9.49 32.68
C TYR A 201 -12.31 -9.05 33.25
N ASN A 202 -11.23 -9.40 32.56
CA ASN A 202 -9.91 -8.82 32.83
C ASN A 202 -9.71 -7.53 32.01
N ASN A 203 -10.07 -6.39 32.61
CA ASN A 203 -9.94 -5.06 32.00
C ASN A 203 -8.52 -4.77 31.46
N GLY A 204 -7.48 -5.33 32.09
CA GLY A 204 -6.10 -5.17 31.63
C GLY A 204 -5.84 -5.87 30.29
N LEU A 205 -6.31 -7.11 30.13
CA LEU A 205 -6.17 -7.87 28.88
C LEU A 205 -6.97 -7.24 27.74
N ILE A 206 -8.20 -6.80 28.01
CA ILE A 206 -9.08 -6.14 27.02
C ILE A 206 -8.44 -4.83 26.54
N THR A 207 -7.99 -3.99 27.48
CA THR A 207 -7.35 -2.71 27.14
C THR A 207 -6.03 -2.93 26.39
N GLY A 208 -5.21 -3.88 26.86
CA GLY A 208 -3.95 -4.25 26.21
C GLY A 208 -4.17 -4.71 24.77
N TYR A 209 -5.16 -5.58 24.54
CA TYR A 209 -5.55 -6.03 23.20
C TYR A 209 -5.93 -4.85 22.28
N HIS A 210 -6.82 -3.95 22.73
CA HIS A 210 -7.24 -2.80 21.92
C HIS A 210 -6.08 -1.84 21.61
N VAL A 211 -5.19 -1.59 22.56
CA VAL A 211 -3.99 -0.76 22.34
C VAL A 211 -3.06 -1.42 21.32
N LEU A 212 -2.77 -2.71 21.46
CA LEU A 212 -1.90 -3.45 20.55
C LEU A 212 -2.50 -3.52 19.14
N LEU A 213 -3.81 -3.72 19.01
CA LEU A 213 -4.51 -3.72 17.73
C LEU A 213 -4.47 -2.35 17.05
N ALA A 214 -4.65 -1.28 17.83
CA ALA A 214 -4.54 0.10 17.34
C ALA A 214 -3.11 0.41 16.85
N LEU A 215 -2.09 0.05 17.64
CA LEU A 215 -0.68 0.18 17.26
C LEU A 215 -0.34 -0.60 16.00
N MET A 216 -0.83 -1.84 15.90
CA MET A 216 -0.65 -2.69 14.73
C MET A 216 -1.25 -2.05 13.49
N THR A 217 -2.49 -1.60 13.57
CA THR A 217 -3.22 -1.01 12.44
C THR A 217 -2.60 0.30 11.99
N VAL A 218 -2.25 1.19 12.92
CA VAL A 218 -1.58 2.46 12.62
C VAL A 218 -0.19 2.21 12.05
N GLY A 219 0.60 1.32 12.66
CA GLY A 219 1.92 0.96 12.16
C GLY A 219 1.87 0.37 10.76
N PHE A 220 0.88 -0.46 10.48
CA PHE A 220 0.63 -1.01 9.16
C PHE A 220 0.35 0.10 8.14
N ALA A 221 -0.65 0.94 8.42
CA ALA A 221 -1.05 1.98 7.49
C ALA A 221 0.06 3.02 7.26
N VAL A 222 0.71 3.52 8.33
CA VAL A 222 1.83 4.46 8.23
C VAL A 222 3.00 3.85 7.43
N GLY A 223 3.28 2.56 7.64
CA GLY A 223 4.34 1.85 6.95
C GLY A 223 4.20 1.85 5.42
N PHE A 224 2.97 1.88 4.91
CA PHE A 224 2.69 1.99 3.47
C PHE A 224 2.41 3.42 2.98
N ILE A 225 1.94 4.31 3.85
CA ILE A 225 1.74 5.73 3.53
C ILE A 225 3.07 6.41 3.24
N LEU A 226 4.11 6.17 4.06
CA LEU A 226 5.40 6.85 3.93
C LEU A 226 6.07 6.63 2.55
N PRO A 227 6.21 5.39 2.05
CA PRO A 227 6.76 5.14 0.72
C PRO A 227 5.85 5.69 -0.40
N SER A 228 4.53 5.64 -0.20
CA SER A 228 3.56 6.16 -1.18
C SER A 228 3.65 7.68 -1.30
N TYR A 229 3.76 8.40 -0.19
CA TYR A 229 3.90 9.85 -0.19
C TYR A 229 5.15 10.31 -0.95
N GLU A 230 6.30 9.67 -0.72
CA GLU A 230 7.52 10.01 -1.44
C GLU A 230 7.39 9.73 -2.94
N ARG A 231 6.72 8.64 -3.33
CA ARG A 231 6.44 8.34 -4.74
C ARG A 231 5.53 9.39 -5.39
N ILE A 232 4.51 9.87 -4.67
CA ILE A 232 3.64 10.97 -5.13
C ILE A 232 4.48 12.22 -5.33
N ARG A 233 5.28 12.60 -4.32
CA ARG A 233 6.15 13.77 -4.36
C ARG A 233 7.12 13.73 -5.53
N GLN A 234 7.74 12.58 -5.80
CA GLN A 234 8.62 12.38 -6.95
C GLN A 234 7.88 12.52 -8.29
N THR A 235 6.66 12.01 -8.37
CA THR A 235 5.82 12.14 -9.58
C THR A 235 5.45 13.59 -9.84
N PHE A 236 5.09 14.34 -8.79
CA PHE A 236 4.81 15.78 -8.89
C PHE A 236 6.05 16.57 -9.29
N ARG A 237 7.18 16.35 -8.61
CA ARG A 237 8.46 16.98 -8.96
C ARG A 237 8.82 16.73 -10.42
N ALA A 238 8.76 15.48 -10.88
CA ALA A 238 9.06 15.15 -12.27
C ALA A 238 8.13 15.83 -13.28
N ARG A 239 6.86 16.09 -12.92
CA ARG A 239 5.92 16.85 -13.76
C ARG A 239 6.27 18.34 -13.77
N THR A 240 6.48 18.93 -12.60
CA THR A 240 6.87 20.34 -12.47
C THR A 240 8.20 20.63 -13.15
N ASP A 241 9.18 19.73 -13.02
CA ASP A 241 10.48 19.83 -13.69
C ASP A 241 10.30 19.76 -15.22
N CYS A 242 9.49 18.82 -15.71
CA CYS A 242 9.18 18.73 -17.14
C CYS A 242 8.46 19.96 -17.70
N GLU A 243 7.50 20.51 -16.95
CA GLU A 243 6.80 21.76 -17.31
C GLU A 243 7.75 22.95 -17.32
N ARG A 244 8.64 23.05 -16.33
CA ARG A 244 9.67 24.08 -16.25
C ARG A 244 10.67 23.98 -17.40
N ASP A 245 11.13 22.78 -17.72
CA ASP A 245 12.08 22.53 -18.81
C ASP A 245 11.44 22.86 -20.18
N LEU A 246 10.19 22.47 -20.41
CA LEU A 246 9.44 22.86 -21.60
C LEU A 246 9.20 24.38 -21.67
N ALA A 247 8.88 25.03 -20.56
CA ALA A 247 8.73 26.49 -20.53
C ALA A 247 10.04 27.21 -20.88
N ALA A 248 11.18 26.69 -20.43
CA ALA A 248 12.50 27.24 -20.75
C ALA A 248 12.89 27.03 -22.23
N LEU A 249 12.51 25.89 -22.83
CA LEU A 249 12.78 25.61 -24.25
C LEU A 249 11.81 26.29 -25.21
N ARG A 250 10.60 26.67 -24.75
CA ARG A 250 9.56 27.28 -25.59
C ARG A 250 10.03 28.51 -26.38
N PRO A 251 10.73 29.51 -25.79
CA PRO A 251 11.21 30.65 -26.58
C PRO A 251 12.26 30.26 -27.63
N ILE A 252 13.12 29.28 -27.32
CA ILE A 252 14.12 28.75 -28.26
C ILE A 252 13.42 28.06 -29.43
N MET A 253 12.46 27.19 -29.13
CA MET A 253 11.64 26.51 -30.13
C MET A 253 10.87 27.50 -31.01
N GLY A 254 10.26 28.53 -30.42
CA GLY A 254 9.54 29.57 -31.15
C GLY A 254 10.43 30.32 -32.15
N ARG A 255 11.70 30.56 -31.79
CA ARG A 255 12.70 31.17 -32.68
C ARG A 255 13.18 30.21 -33.77
N LEU A 256 13.55 28.99 -33.39
CA LEU A 256 14.09 27.98 -34.31
C LEU A 256 13.08 27.55 -35.37
N VAL A 257 11.80 27.44 -35.02
CA VAL A 257 10.73 27.09 -35.98
C VAL A 257 10.58 28.13 -37.10
N GLN A 258 11.00 29.38 -36.88
CA GLN A 258 10.94 30.44 -37.88
C GLN A 258 12.12 30.42 -38.86
N THR A 259 13.19 29.65 -38.59
CA THR A 259 14.35 29.57 -39.49
C THR A 259 14.07 28.65 -40.69
N PRO A 260 14.76 28.83 -41.82
CA PRO A 260 14.63 27.95 -42.99
C PRO A 260 14.89 26.47 -42.68
N GLU A 261 15.80 26.19 -41.76
CA GLU A 261 16.17 24.87 -41.27
C GLU A 261 15.06 24.29 -40.38
N GLY A 262 14.54 25.10 -39.44
CA GLY A 262 13.47 24.67 -38.55
C GLY A 262 12.15 24.40 -39.27
N ARG A 263 11.81 25.18 -40.31
CA ARG A 263 10.65 24.91 -41.18
C ARG A 263 10.79 23.59 -41.94
N ARG A 264 12.01 23.24 -42.38
CA ARG A 264 12.29 21.95 -43.03
C ARG A 264 12.17 20.78 -42.05
N SER A 265 12.69 20.93 -40.84
CA SER A 265 12.65 19.86 -39.82
C SER A 265 11.27 19.69 -39.15
N MET A 266 10.44 20.74 -39.12
CA MET A 266 9.08 20.68 -38.55
C MET A 266 8.17 19.63 -39.23
N GLY A 267 8.25 19.53 -40.57
CA GLY A 267 7.45 18.58 -41.34
C GLY A 267 7.75 17.12 -41.01
N ALA A 268 8.98 16.82 -40.57
CA ALA A 268 9.42 15.48 -40.19
C ALA A 268 9.08 15.14 -38.72
N ALA A 269 9.10 16.13 -37.83
CA ALA A 269 9.02 15.92 -36.38
C ALA A 269 7.62 16.10 -35.78
N ASN A 270 6.63 16.57 -36.56
CA ASN A 270 5.22 16.75 -36.16
C ASN A 270 5.09 17.49 -34.82
N ILE A 271 5.74 18.66 -34.72
CA ILE A 271 5.92 19.43 -33.48
C ILE A 271 4.76 20.39 -33.29
N VAL A 272 4.16 20.36 -32.10
CA VAL A 272 3.15 21.33 -31.66
C VAL A 272 3.71 22.11 -30.48
N LEU A 273 3.78 23.44 -30.61
CA LEU A 273 4.33 24.34 -29.58
C LEU A 273 3.42 24.47 -28.34
N ASP A 274 2.11 24.28 -28.55
CA ASP A 274 1.07 24.41 -27.53
C ASP A 274 0.54 23.07 -27.01
N ALA A 275 1.21 21.96 -27.33
CA ALA A 275 0.83 20.67 -26.77
C ALA A 275 1.07 20.60 -25.26
N ARG A 276 0.25 19.78 -24.59
CA ARG A 276 0.29 19.56 -23.14
C ARG A 276 1.65 19.01 -22.72
N ALA A 277 2.25 19.64 -21.70
CA ALA A 277 3.55 19.27 -21.17
C ALA A 277 3.66 17.77 -20.87
N SER A 278 4.60 17.11 -21.55
CA SER A 278 4.84 15.69 -21.42
C SER A 278 6.31 15.36 -21.68
N LYS A 279 6.81 14.27 -21.08
CA LYS A 279 8.17 13.78 -21.36
C LYS A 279 8.37 13.49 -22.86
N ALA A 280 7.35 12.97 -23.53
CA ALA A 280 7.42 12.71 -24.97
C ALA A 280 7.63 14.00 -25.78
N GLN A 281 6.95 15.08 -25.40
CA GLN A 281 7.14 16.39 -26.04
C GLN A 281 8.53 16.96 -25.73
N LEU A 282 9.01 16.83 -24.49
CA LEU A 282 10.37 17.26 -24.13
C LEU A 282 11.44 16.52 -24.96
N TYR A 283 11.29 15.21 -25.14
CA TYR A 283 12.18 14.42 -26.01
C TYR A 283 12.10 14.84 -27.47
N ARG A 284 10.90 15.08 -28.01
CA ARG A 284 10.72 15.55 -29.39
C ARG A 284 11.39 16.91 -29.63
N TRP A 285 11.24 17.84 -28.68
CA TRP A 285 11.91 19.14 -28.75
C TRP A 285 13.43 19.00 -28.69
N PHE A 286 13.94 18.07 -27.88
CA PHE A 286 15.37 17.77 -27.82
C PHE A 286 15.92 17.23 -29.15
N ILE A 287 15.21 16.28 -29.77
CA ILE A 287 15.60 15.73 -31.08
C ILE A 287 15.62 16.84 -32.13
N PHE A 288 14.57 17.66 -32.19
CA PHE A 288 14.49 18.76 -33.14
C PHE A 288 15.61 19.79 -32.98
N ILE A 289 15.90 20.19 -31.73
CA ILE A 289 17.02 21.11 -31.45
C ILE A 289 18.35 20.46 -31.85
N GLY A 290 18.51 19.16 -31.59
CA GLY A 290 19.66 18.37 -32.01
C GLY A 290 19.85 18.37 -33.52
N ASP A 291 18.79 18.11 -34.28
CA ASP A 291 18.81 18.10 -35.76
C ASP A 291 19.20 19.48 -36.31
N ILE A 292 18.63 20.56 -35.77
CA ILE A 292 18.99 21.91 -36.20
C ILE A 292 20.44 22.24 -35.86
N ARG A 293 20.92 21.85 -34.66
CA ARG A 293 22.31 22.07 -34.24
C ARG A 293 23.31 21.40 -35.18
N VAL A 294 22.94 20.26 -35.79
CA VAL A 294 23.75 19.56 -36.79
C VAL A 294 23.69 20.25 -38.15
N LEU A 295 22.51 20.75 -38.55
CA LEU A 295 22.30 21.41 -39.84
C LEU A 295 22.94 22.79 -39.92
N ASP A 296 22.80 23.60 -38.86
CA ASP A 296 23.41 24.93 -38.76
C ASP A 296 23.79 25.25 -37.29
N PRO A 297 25.07 25.07 -36.91
CA PRO A 297 25.56 25.32 -35.56
C PRO A 297 25.46 26.78 -35.11
N GLY A 298 25.40 27.73 -36.05
CA GLY A 298 25.41 29.17 -35.77
C GLY A 298 24.07 29.71 -35.26
N LEU A 299 22.99 28.93 -35.40
CA LEU A 299 21.64 29.35 -35.02
C LEU A 299 21.39 29.39 -33.51
N LEU A 300 22.24 28.78 -32.68
CA LEU A 300 22.08 28.75 -31.23
C LEU A 300 23.08 29.68 -30.54
N SER A 301 22.57 30.55 -29.66
CA SER A 301 23.44 31.39 -28.83
C SER A 301 24.15 30.57 -27.73
N PRO A 302 25.31 31.04 -27.22
CA PRO A 302 26.01 30.37 -26.13
C PRO A 302 25.20 30.25 -24.82
N GLN A 303 24.17 31.08 -24.63
CA GLN A 303 23.27 31.00 -23.48
C GLN A 303 22.20 29.91 -23.68
N GLU A 304 21.64 29.80 -24.88
CA GLU A 304 20.67 28.74 -25.22
C GLU A 304 21.32 27.36 -25.18
N ILE A 305 22.54 27.22 -25.69
CA ILE A 305 23.32 25.97 -25.62
C ILE A 305 23.48 25.55 -24.16
N ARG A 306 23.80 26.48 -23.25
CA ARG A 306 23.92 26.17 -21.81
C ARG A 306 22.61 25.69 -21.20
N VAL A 307 21.48 26.30 -21.56
CA VAL A 307 20.15 25.87 -21.09
C VAL A 307 19.83 24.47 -21.60
N ILE A 308 20.07 24.22 -22.89
CA ILE A 308 19.84 22.92 -23.52
C ILE A 308 20.73 21.86 -22.86
N ASP A 309 22.04 22.07 -22.76
CA ASP A 309 22.97 21.09 -22.20
C ASP A 309 22.66 20.77 -20.72
N GLU A 310 22.23 21.78 -19.94
CA GLU A 310 21.80 21.60 -18.55
C GLU A 310 20.52 20.76 -18.43
N ILE A 311 19.52 21.00 -19.29
CA ILE A 311 18.31 20.16 -19.34
C ILE A 311 18.68 18.74 -19.83
N GLY A 312 19.56 18.63 -20.83
CA GLY A 312 20.00 17.36 -21.41
C GLY A 312 20.67 16.46 -20.38
N ARG A 313 21.59 17.02 -19.58
CA ARG A 313 22.21 16.30 -18.45
C ARG A 313 21.17 15.79 -17.45
N ARG A 314 20.12 16.56 -17.14
CA ARG A 314 19.04 16.12 -16.24
C ARG A 314 18.20 15.00 -16.85
N ILE A 315 17.96 15.01 -18.16
CA ILE A 315 17.22 13.95 -18.85
C ILE A 315 18.03 12.65 -18.86
N GLU A 316 19.34 12.70 -19.14
CA GLU A 316 20.22 11.53 -19.13
C GLU A 316 20.33 10.91 -17.74
N HIS A 317 20.51 11.72 -16.69
CA HIS A 317 20.59 11.22 -15.31
C HIS A 317 19.29 10.56 -14.83
N ASN A 318 18.15 10.98 -15.37
CA ASN A 318 16.83 10.44 -15.04
C ASN A 318 16.35 9.35 -16.00
N SER A 319 17.16 8.96 -16.99
CA SER A 319 16.84 7.89 -17.93
C SER A 319 17.27 6.53 -17.37
N PRO A 320 16.41 5.50 -17.42
CA PRO A 320 16.67 4.19 -16.81
C PRO A 320 17.86 3.42 -17.43
N SER A 321 18.44 3.92 -18.54
CA SER A 321 19.60 3.36 -19.23
C SER A 321 20.96 3.65 -18.58
N ALA A 322 21.03 4.53 -17.56
CA ALA A 322 22.30 4.87 -16.89
C ALA A 322 22.69 3.91 -15.75
N GLN A 323 21.90 2.87 -15.45
CA GLN A 323 22.35 1.75 -14.62
C GLN A 323 23.04 0.72 -15.52
N ARG A 324 24.37 0.83 -15.65
CA ARG A 324 25.21 -0.21 -16.28
C ARG A 324 24.80 -1.60 -15.74
N PRO A 325 24.54 -2.60 -16.58
CA PRO A 325 24.41 -3.97 -16.11
C PRO A 325 25.72 -4.35 -15.41
N ALA A 326 25.61 -4.85 -14.18
CA ALA A 326 26.74 -5.41 -13.47
C ALA A 326 27.33 -6.53 -14.34
N VAL A 327 28.59 -6.37 -14.71
CA VAL A 327 29.36 -7.41 -15.40
C VAL A 327 29.28 -8.68 -14.54
N PRO A 328 28.82 -9.82 -15.09
CA PRO A 328 28.84 -11.08 -14.34
C PRO A 328 30.31 -11.44 -14.11
N ARG A 329 30.73 -11.44 -12.85
CA ARG A 329 32.00 -12.08 -12.48
C ARG A 329 31.81 -13.58 -12.68
N ARG A 330 32.60 -14.13 -13.59
CA ARG A 330 32.85 -15.58 -13.72
C ARG A 330 33.49 -16.10 -12.43
#